data_AF-A0A2D7WME9-F1
#
_entry.id   AF-A0A2D7WME9-F1
#
_cell.length_a   1.000
_cell.length_b   1.000
_cell.length_c   1.000
_cell.angle_alpha   90.00
_cell.angle_beta   90.00
_cell.angle_gamma   90.00
#
_symmetry.space_group_name_H-M   'P 1'
#
loop_
_entity.id
_entity.type
_entity.pdbx_description
1 polymer ?
#
loop_
_entity_poly.entity_id
_entity_poly.type
_entity_poly.pdbx_seq_one_letter_code
_entity_poly.pdbx_strand_id
1 'polypeptide(L)' 'GEWNKGRIVAKGNQIEHWLNREKVVEITWGTDDWKERFQKSKYRKNEGFGSWEGPVLLQDHSDPAWYRNLKIKRL' A
#
# COMPACT_ATOMS: atom_id res chain seq x y z
N GLY A 1 19.53 11.51 -6.90
CA GLY A 1 18.65 10.85 -5.94
C GLY A 1 19.37 9.69 -5.28
N GLU A 2 18.88 9.23 -4.15
CA GLU A 2 19.40 8.06 -3.43
C GLU A 2 18.43 6.88 -3.53
N TRP A 3 18.96 5.66 -3.41
CA TRP A 3 18.14 4.46 -3.46
C TRP A 3 17.45 4.20 -2.13
N ASN A 4 16.13 4.03 -2.17
CA ASN A 4 15.32 3.59 -1.03
C ASN A 4 14.83 2.16 -1.25
N LYS A 5 14.61 1.44 -0.15
CA LYS A 5 14.01 0.10 -0.18
C LYS A 5 12.62 0.14 0.44
N GLY A 6 11.60 0.07 -0.42
CA GLY A 6 10.22 -0.15 -0.01
C GLY A 6 9.88 -1.63 0.11
N ARG A 7 8.99 -1.98 1.04
CA ARG A 7 8.34 -3.30 1.11
C ARG A 7 6.91 -3.15 1.60
N ILE A 8 6.00 -3.86 0.96
CA ILE A 8 4.60 -4.01 1.40
C ILE A 8 4.40 -5.47 1.77
N VAL A 9 3.73 -5.72 2.89
CA VAL A 9 3.30 -7.07 3.31
C VAL A 9 1.79 -7.01 3.50
N ALA A 10 1.04 -7.79 2.73
CA ALA A 10 -0.41 -7.93 2.86
C ALA A 10 -0.74 -9.40 3.17
N LYS A 11 -1.20 -9.68 4.40
CA LYS A 11 -1.55 -11.02 4.87
C LYS A 11 -2.98 -11.01 5.39
N GLY A 12 -3.92 -11.54 4.59
CA GLY A 12 -5.34 -11.36 4.85
C GLY A 12 -5.66 -9.85 4.90
N ASN A 13 -6.30 -9.40 5.99
CA ASN A 13 -6.66 -8.00 6.15
C ASN A 13 -5.55 -7.12 6.74
N GLN A 14 -4.43 -7.70 7.19
CA GLN A 14 -3.32 -6.94 7.78
C GLN A 14 -2.35 -6.49 6.70
N ILE A 15 -2.08 -5.18 6.64
CA ILE A 15 -1.21 -4.57 5.63
C ILE A 15 -0.16 -3.72 6.33
N GLU A 16 1.11 -3.97 6.01
CA GLU A 16 2.25 -3.23 6.53
C GLU A 16 3.04 -2.57 5.40
N HIS A 17 3.47 -1.32 5.64
CA HIS A 17 4.42 -0.63 4.78
C HIS A 17 5.75 -0.45 5.52
N TRP A 18 6.82 -0.71 4.80
CA TRP A 18 8.19 -0.62 5.29
C TRP A 18 9.02 0.26 4.37
N LEU A 19 9.81 1.14 4.96
CA LEU A 19 10.77 1.99 4.26
C LEU A 19 12.15 1.81 4.91
N ASN A 20 13.16 1.48 4.11
CA ASN A 20 14.55 1.32 4.57
C ASN A 20 14.70 0.40 5.80
N ARG A 21 13.89 -0.69 5.83
CA ARG A 21 13.82 -1.72 6.89
C ARG A 21 13.07 -1.32 8.16
N GLU A 22 12.50 -0.12 8.21
CA GLU A 22 11.65 0.32 9.30
C GLU A 22 10.18 0.19 8.91
N LYS A 23 9.35 -0.34 9.82
CA LYS A 23 7.89 -0.37 9.63
C LYS A 23 7.37 1.03 9.89
N VAL A 24 6.76 1.63 8.88
CA VAL A 24 6.29 3.03 8.93
C VAL A 24 4.78 3.12 9.07
N VAL A 25 4.04 2.12 8.57
CA VAL A 25 2.58 2.06 8.67
C VAL A 25 2.15 0.61 8.84
N GLU A 26 1.12 0.41 9.64
CA GLU A 26 0.38 -0.83 9.76
C GLU A 26 -1.12 -0.51 9.81
N ILE A 27 -1.92 -1.25 9.05
CA ILE A 27 -3.38 -1.15 9.08
C ILE A 27 -4.00 -2.55 9.09
N THR A 28 -5.23 -2.63 9.59
CA THR A 28 -6.09 -3.80 9.38
C THR A 28 -7.35 -3.36 8.65
N TRP A 29 -7.52 -3.84 7.41
CA TRP A 29 -8.67 -3.55 6.57
C TRP A 29 -9.98 -4.02 7.23
N GLY A 30 -11.03 -3.21 7.10
CA GLY A 30 -12.37 -3.53 7.61
C GLY A 30 -12.57 -3.28 9.12
N THR A 31 -11.54 -2.89 9.85
CA THR A 31 -11.69 -2.40 11.24
C THR A 31 -12.41 -1.05 11.27
N ASP A 32 -12.93 -0.66 12.44
CA ASP A 32 -13.66 0.61 12.56
C ASP A 32 -12.73 1.82 12.41
N ASP A 33 -11.47 1.75 12.87
CA ASP A 33 -10.43 2.76 12.59
C ASP A 33 -10.20 2.90 11.07
N TRP A 34 -10.10 1.78 10.34
CA TRP A 34 -9.96 1.82 8.89
C TRP A 34 -11.16 2.46 8.21
N LYS A 35 -12.39 2.09 8.60
CA LYS A 35 -13.63 2.66 8.05
C LYS A 35 -13.70 4.16 8.30
N GLU A 36 -13.37 4.60 9.52
CA GLU A 36 -13.37 6.03 9.87
C GLU A 36 -12.39 6.82 9.00
N ARG A 37 -11.16 6.31 8.83
CA ARG A 37 -10.15 6.94 7.95
C ARG A 37 -10.57 6.92 6.49
N PHE A 38 -11.18 5.83 6.03
CA PHE A 38 -11.69 5.69 4.66
C PHE A 38 -12.74 6.76 4.34
N GLN A 39 -13.70 6.99 5.25
CA GLN A 39 -14.75 8.02 5.07
C GLN A 39 -14.18 9.44 4.97
N LYS A 40 -13.04 9.71 5.61
CA LYS A 40 -12.33 10.99 5.54
C LYS A 40 -11.39 11.10 4.33
N SER A 41 -11.22 10.05 3.55
CA SER A 41 -10.26 10.00 2.45
C SER A 41 -10.82 10.54 1.13
N LYS A 42 -9.93 10.78 0.16
CA LYS A 42 -10.31 11.07 -1.23
C LYS A 42 -11.03 9.92 -1.93
N TYR A 43 -10.95 8.70 -1.39
CA TYR A 43 -11.53 7.48 -1.95
C TYR A 43 -12.90 7.14 -1.36
N ARG A 44 -13.47 7.97 -0.46
CA ARG A 44 -14.73 7.66 0.26
C ARG A 44 -15.93 7.31 -0.63
N LYS A 45 -15.92 7.72 -1.90
CA LYS A 45 -16.97 7.42 -2.89
C LYS A 45 -16.76 6.09 -3.62
N ASN A 46 -15.64 5.41 -3.40
CA ASN A 46 -15.28 4.15 -4.04
C ASN A 46 -15.77 2.99 -3.17
N GLU A 47 -17.01 2.55 -3.41
CA GLU A 47 -17.59 1.43 -2.67
C GLU A 47 -16.70 0.17 -2.77
N GLY A 48 -16.50 -0.49 -1.63
CA GLY A 48 -15.66 -1.69 -1.56
C GLY A 48 -14.16 -1.45 -1.68
N PHE A 49 -13.66 -0.21 -1.62
CA PHE A 49 -12.23 0.10 -1.82
C PHE A 49 -11.28 -0.85 -1.06
N GLY A 50 -10.47 -1.59 -1.83
CA GLY A 50 -9.48 -2.52 -1.30
C GLY A 50 -10.01 -3.91 -0.93
N SER A 51 -11.25 -4.26 -1.27
CA SER A 51 -11.82 -5.59 -1.00
C SER A 51 -11.49 -6.66 -2.05
N TRP A 52 -10.77 -6.30 -3.11
CA TRP A 52 -10.52 -7.17 -4.27
C TRP A 52 -9.03 -7.47 -4.46
N GLU A 53 -8.76 -8.59 -5.13
CA GLU A 53 -7.43 -8.88 -5.67
C GLU A 53 -7.14 -8.00 -6.89
N GLY A 54 -5.97 -7.37 -6.93
CA GLY A 54 -5.60 -6.44 -7.99
C GLY A 54 -4.12 -6.50 -8.36
N PRO A 55 -3.74 -5.85 -9.47
CA PRO A 55 -2.35 -5.79 -9.90
C PRO A 55 -1.49 -4.94 -8.94
N VAL A 56 -0.18 -5.20 -8.92
CA VAL A 56 0.80 -4.29 -8.33
C VAL A 56 1.06 -3.17 -9.33
N LEU A 57 0.86 -1.92 -8.91
CA LEU A 57 1.01 -0.74 -9.76
C LEU A 57 2.23 0.10 -9.31
N LEU A 58 3.07 0.47 -10.28
CA LEU A 58 4.04 1.56 -10.13
C LEU A 58 3.44 2.79 -10.80
N GLN A 59 3.16 3.83 -10.01
CA GLN A 59 2.56 5.06 -10.52
C GLN A 59 3.65 5.99 -11.06
N ASP A 60 3.39 6.56 -12.23
CA ASP A 60 4.11 7.73 -12.75
C ASP A 60 3.16 8.93 -12.64
N HIS A 61 3.68 10.03 -12.09
CA HIS A 61 2.94 11.27 -11.93
C HIS A 61 3.71 12.45 -12.55
N SER A 62 4.27 12.23 -13.74
CA SER A 62 4.96 13.19 -14.62
C SER A 62 6.39 13.54 -14.21
N ASP A 63 6.91 12.94 -13.14
CA ASP A 63 8.29 13.11 -12.68
C ASP A 63 9.07 11.79 -12.85
N PRO A 64 10.34 11.84 -13.26
CA PRO A 64 11.14 10.64 -13.48
C PRO A 64 11.38 9.86 -12.16
N ALA A 65 11.06 8.57 -12.18
CA ALA A 65 11.33 7.63 -11.11
C ALA A 65 12.06 6.39 -11.63
N TRP A 66 13.01 5.86 -10.85
CA TRP A 66 13.80 4.68 -11.20
C TRP A 66 13.51 3.53 -10.24
N TYR A 67 13.30 2.34 -10.77
CA TYR A 67 12.99 1.14 -10.01
C TYR A 67 13.99 0.02 -10.35
N ARG A 68 14.35 -0.78 -9.35
CA ARG A 68 15.13 -2.02 -9.52
C ARG A 68 14.81 -2.98 -8.39
N ASN A 69 15.21 -4.25 -8.55
CA ASN A 69 15.00 -5.31 -7.55
C ASN A 69 13.52 -5.52 -7.18
N LEU A 70 12.62 -5.41 -8.15
CA LEU A 70 11.20 -5.72 -7.99
C LEU A 70 11.02 -7.23 -7.81
N LYS A 71 10.50 -7.64 -6.65
CA LYS A 71 10.31 -9.05 -6.28
C LYS A 71 8.95 -9.21 -5.62
N ILE A 72 8.26 -10.29 -5.94
CA ILE A 72 6.97 -10.65 -5.35
C ILE A 72 7.08 -12.06 -4.79
N LYS A 73 6.55 -12.27 -3.58
CA LYS A 73 6.37 -13.58 -2.96
C LYS A 73 4.90 -13.74 -2.59
N ARG A 74 4.21 -14.73 -3.17
CA ARG A 74 2.88 -15.13 -2.72
C ARG A 74 2.95 -15.71 -1.31
N LEU A 75 1.92 -15.44 -0.50
CA LEU A 75 1.80 -15.86 0.89
C LEU A 75 0.76 -16.96 1.05
#